data_AF-A0A3D5SNK0-F1
#
_entry.id   AF-A0A3D5SNK0-F1
#
_cell.length_a   1.000
_cell.length_b   1.000
_cell.length_c   1.000
_cell.angle_alpha   90.00
_cell.angle_beta   90.00
_cell.angle_gamma   90.00
#
_symmetry.space_group_name_H-M   'P 1'
#
loop_
_entity.id
_entity.type
_entity.pdbx_description
1 polymer ?
#
loop_
_entity_poly.entity_id
_entity_poly.type
_entity_poly.pdbx_seq_one_letter_code
_entity_poly.pdbx_strand_id
1 'polypeptide(L)' 'RKGKMCKRGRNNGGGGGEFWSQGREPLHFGIGKATQAALKIIWPSGKIDTLPSVAANSTITVREGSSP' A
#
# COMPACT_ATOMS: atom_id res chain seq x y z
N ARG A 1 -19.03 -18.85 -33.03
CA ARG A 1 -17.69 -18.27 -32.78
C ARG A 1 -17.83 -17.12 -31.78
N LYS A 2 -17.09 -17.18 -30.66
CA LYS A 2 -16.60 -16.11 -29.75
C LYS A 2 -16.69 -16.62 -28.31
N GLY A 3 -15.56 -17.17 -27.85
CA GLY A 3 -15.39 -17.70 -26.50
C GLY A 3 -15.44 -16.59 -25.46
N LYS A 4 -16.21 -16.83 -24.39
CA LYS A 4 -16.12 -16.04 -23.16
C LYS A 4 -14.78 -16.36 -22.50
N MET A 5 -13.85 -15.44 -22.57
CA MET A 5 -12.60 -15.51 -21.82
C MET A 5 -12.90 -15.22 -20.35
N CYS A 6 -13.02 -16.27 -19.53
CA CYS A 6 -12.92 -16.15 -18.08
C CYS A 6 -11.53 -15.61 -17.74
N LYS A 7 -11.45 -14.34 -17.33
CA LYS A 7 -10.22 -13.80 -16.74
C LYS A 7 -10.08 -14.37 -15.33
N ARG A 8 -9.16 -15.32 -15.20
CA ARG A 8 -8.69 -15.88 -13.93
C ARG A 8 -8.19 -14.74 -13.03
N GLY A 9 -8.90 -14.46 -11.94
CA GLY A 9 -8.37 -13.69 -10.81
C GLY A 9 -7.37 -14.56 -10.03
N ARG A 10 -6.09 -14.34 -10.30
CA ARG A 10 -4.94 -14.70 -9.46
C ARG A 10 -4.11 -13.42 -9.38
N ASN A 11 -3.45 -13.02 -8.31
CA ASN A 11 -3.24 -13.38 -6.91
C ASN A 11 -2.41 -12.16 -6.37
N ASN A 12 -2.14 -11.86 -5.11
CA ASN A 12 -1.75 -12.63 -3.95
C ASN A 12 -2.15 -11.78 -2.72
N GLY A 13 -2.84 -12.37 -1.75
CA GLY A 13 -2.83 -11.84 -0.40
C GLY A 13 -1.42 -11.98 0.13
N GLY A 14 -0.70 -10.88 0.28
CA GLY A 14 0.57 -10.81 1.00
C GLY A 14 0.35 -9.98 2.25
N GLY A 15 0.06 -10.65 3.37
CA GLY A 15 0.18 -10.01 4.68
C GLY A 15 1.65 -9.61 4.86
N GLY A 16 1.95 -8.32 4.72
CA GLY A 16 3.25 -7.75 5.01
C GLY A 16 3.45 -7.66 6.52
N GLY A 17 3.71 -8.80 7.16
CA GLY A 17 4.17 -8.87 8.53
C GLY A 17 5.61 -9.37 8.53
N GLU A 18 6.56 -8.44 8.48
CA GLU A 18 7.98 -8.75 8.65
C GLU A 18 8.39 -8.58 10.12
N PHE A 19 8.51 -9.70 10.83
CA PHE A 19 9.22 -9.75 12.11
C PHE A 19 10.72 -9.78 11.77
N TRP A 20 11.47 -8.74 12.18
CA TRP A 20 12.93 -8.59 12.03
C TRP A 20 13.47 -8.19 10.64
N SER A 21 13.03 -7.01 10.20
CA SER A 21 13.86 -6.02 9.47
C SER A 21 14.77 -6.57 8.38
N GLN A 22 14.22 -7.15 7.31
CA GLN A 22 14.97 -7.36 6.06
C GLN A 22 14.07 -7.17 4.83
N GLY A 23 13.19 -6.16 4.82
CA GLY A 23 12.48 -5.72 3.61
C GLY A 23 13.19 -4.54 2.97
N ARG A 24 14.16 -4.77 2.09
CA ARG A 24 14.73 -3.72 1.22
C ARG A 24 13.83 -3.35 0.03
N GLU A 25 12.62 -3.88 0.01
CA GLU A 25 11.65 -3.71 -1.08
C GLU A 25 10.50 -2.79 -0.64
N PRO A 26 9.94 -1.97 -1.54
CA PRO A 26 8.77 -1.18 -1.24
C PRO A 26 7.60 -2.07 -0.80
N LEU A 27 7.01 -1.76 0.36
CA LEU A 27 5.80 -2.43 0.82
C LEU A 27 4.62 -2.03 -0.08
N HIS A 28 3.98 -3.03 -0.69
CA HIS A 28 2.86 -2.82 -1.59
C HIS A 28 1.53 -3.19 -0.92
N PHE A 29 0.58 -2.24 -0.90
CA PHE A 29 -0.77 -2.46 -0.37
C PHE A 29 -1.79 -2.56 -1.50
N GLY A 30 -2.54 -3.66 -1.55
CA GLY A 30 -3.64 -3.82 -2.51
C GLY A 30 -4.92 -3.14 -2.03
N ILE A 31 -5.39 -2.10 -2.74
CA ILE A 31 -6.65 -1.38 -2.43
C ILE A 31 -7.81 -1.73 -3.37
N GLY A 32 -7.70 -2.85 -4.09
CA GLY A 32 -8.73 -3.35 -4.99
C GLY A 32 -8.97 -2.43 -6.19
N LYS A 33 -10.22 -2.00 -6.38
CA LYS A 33 -10.63 -1.08 -7.47
C LYS A 33 -10.55 0.40 -7.09
N ALA A 34 -10.17 0.73 -5.86
CA ALA A 34 -10.04 2.11 -5.42
C ALA A 34 -8.88 2.81 -6.15
N THR A 35 -9.07 4.07 -6.50
CA THR A 35 -8.05 4.88 -7.18
C THR A 35 -7.21 5.70 -6.21
N GLN A 36 -7.62 5.80 -4.94
CA GLN A 36 -6.94 6.54 -3.89
C GLN A 36 -7.15 5.88 -2.52
N ALA A 37 -6.26 6.16 -1.57
CA ALA A 37 -6.34 5.72 -0.19
C ALA A 37 -5.91 6.81 0.79
N ALA A 38 -6.49 6.80 1.99
CA ALA A 38 -6.01 7.59 3.11
C ALA A 38 -5.02 6.75 3.94
N LEU A 39 -3.88 7.32 4.30
CA LEU A 39 -2.83 6.66 5.08
C LEU A 39 -2.66 7.35 6.44
N LYS A 40 -2.48 6.54 7.47
CA LYS A 40 -2.08 6.98 8.81
C LYS A 40 -0.80 6.25 9.20
N ILE A 41 0.25 7.00 9.48
CA ILE A 41 1.57 6.47 9.83
C ILE A 41 1.81 6.79 11.29
N ILE A 42 2.05 5.75 12.10
CA ILE A 42 2.34 5.88 13.53
C ILE A 42 3.83 5.61 13.69
N TRP A 43 4.59 6.65 14.04
CA TRP A 43 6.02 6.57 14.21
C TRP A 43 6.41 6.04 15.59
N PRO A 44 7.60 5.42 15.75
CA PRO A 44 8.09 4.96 17.05
C PRO A 44 8.21 6.07 18.11
N SER A 45 8.41 7.32 17.67
CA SER A 45 8.43 8.50 18.55
C SER A 45 7.06 8.89 19.11
N GLY A 46 5.98 8.28 18.61
CA GLY A 46 4.60 8.64 18.92
C GLY A 46 4.00 9.71 17.99
N LYS A 47 4.76 10.26 17.04
CA LYS A 47 4.20 11.15 16.00
C LYS A 47 3.23 10.39 15.10
N ILE A 48 2.23 11.10 14.61
CA ILE A 48 1.23 10.57 13.69
C ILE A 48 1.20 11.46 12.46
N ASP A 49 1.55 10.89 11.31
CA ASP A 49 1.43 11.56 10.02
C ASP A 49 0.20 11.03 9.29
N THR A 50 -0.59 11.93 8.70
CA THR A 50 -1.82 11.58 7.98
C THR A 50 -1.76 12.08 6.55
N LEU A 51 -1.97 11.19 5.58
CA LEU A 51 -2.04 11.52 4.17
C LEU A 51 -3.45 11.18 3.66
N PRO A 52 -4.35 12.16 3.46
CA PRO A 52 -5.76 11.89 3.21
C PRO A 52 -6.06 11.32 1.82
N SER A 53 -5.17 11.54 0.85
CA SER A 53 -5.36 11.09 -0.53
C SER A 53 -4.03 10.75 -1.19
N VAL A 54 -3.74 9.45 -1.26
CA VAL A 54 -2.60 8.88 -1.97
C VAL A 54 -3.13 8.07 -3.14
N ALA A 55 -2.64 8.35 -4.35
CA ALA A 55 -3.09 7.67 -5.56
C ALA A 55 -2.70 6.19 -5.57
N ALA A 56 -3.57 5.35 -6.12
CA ALA A 56 -3.27 3.95 -6.40
C ALA A 56 -2.06 3.81 -7.33
N ASN A 57 -1.32 2.69 -7.21
CA ASN A 57 -0.15 2.39 -8.05
C ASN A 57 0.95 3.46 -7.99
N SER A 58 1.07 4.15 -6.86
CA SER A 58 2.13 5.12 -6.62
C SER A 58 3.13 4.60 -5.57
N THR A 59 4.37 5.06 -5.67
CA THR A 59 5.39 4.86 -4.64
C THR A 59 5.57 6.17 -3.91
N ILE A 60 5.42 6.15 -2.58
CA ILE A 60 5.65 7.32 -1.72
C ILE A 60 6.82 7.06 -0.79
N THR A 61 7.61 8.10 -0.54
CA THR A 61 8.64 8.09 0.51
C THR A 61 8.17 9.01 1.61
N VAL A 62 8.05 8.47 2.82
CA VAL A 62 7.58 9.22 3.99
C VAL A 62 8.74 9.45 4.93
N ARG A 63 8.86 10.69 5.40
CA ARG A 63 9.82 11.09 6.42
C ARG A 63 9.04 11.55 7.64
N GLU A 64 9.45 11.09 8.80
CA GLU A 64 8.80 11.43 10.06
C GLU A 64 8.60 12.95 10.22
N GLY A 65 7.37 13.35 10.50
CA GLY A 65 6.98 14.75 10.73
C GLY A 65 7.00 15.60 9.47
N SER A 66 7.02 14.97 8.28
CA SER A 66 7.02 15.65 6.99
C SER A 66 5.64 15.66 6.33
N SER A 67 4.60 15.11 6.96
CA SER A 67 3.24 15.30 6.47
C SER A 67 2.83 16.78 6.59
N PRO A 68 2.10 17.32 5.59
CA PRO A 68 1.59 18.68 5.62
C PRO A 68 0.55 18.92 6.72
#